data_AF-A0A428U545-F1
#
_entry.id   AF-A0A428U545-F1
#
_cell.length_a   1.000
_cell.length_b   1.000
_cell.length_c   1.000
_cell.angle_alpha   90.00
_cell.angle_beta   90.00
_cell.angle_gamma   90.00
#
_symmetry.space_group_name_H-M   'P 1'
#
loop_
_entity.id
_entity.type
_entity.pdbx_description
1 polymer ?
#
loop_
_entity_poly.entity_id
_entity_poly.type
_entity_poly.pdbx_seq_one_letter_code
_entity_poly.pdbx_strand_id
1 'polypeptide(L)'
;MTNFGRIPWLAKILKLFTPKSVFNKWAEHKEISSEKVRKRLAMDYDRPDFVDSMVKKTKSAGADITFDELASNAQLIVLAGSEITATLLSAATYYLTTHPDILTKLNDEVRSAFTSEDEIDMISVQKLPYMLAVLNESLRMFPPVVNGIPRLIGPGGDTIIGQYIPEGTTVDIWHWAVYRNPHHFAQPNDFVPERWLGDPRFDNDAKRALQPFSTGPRDCIGKNLAHAEMRLILARLAWNFDIRLAEDSFDWEL
;
A
#
# COMPACT_ATOMS: atom_id res chain seq x y z
N MET A 1 -1.75 3.12 12.66
CA MET A 1 -2.48 4.17 13.43
C MET A 1 -3.62 3.52 14.19
N THR A 2 -3.52 3.46 15.52
CA THR A 2 -4.56 2.95 16.41
C THR A 2 -5.85 3.75 16.24
N ASN A 3 -6.96 3.04 16.05
CA ASN A 3 -8.29 3.59 15.84
C ASN A 3 -8.83 4.19 17.16
N PHE A 4 -8.31 5.37 17.55
CA PHE A 4 -8.66 6.07 18.79
C PHE A 4 -10.16 6.42 18.89
N GLY A 5 -10.91 6.31 17.80
CA GLY A 5 -12.37 6.41 17.78
C GLY A 5 -13.08 5.29 18.55
N ARG A 6 -12.42 4.14 18.78
CA ARG A 6 -12.99 3.02 19.55
C ARG A 6 -13.09 3.31 21.06
N ILE A 7 -12.29 4.26 21.57
CA ILE A 7 -12.25 4.63 22.99
C ILE A 7 -12.15 6.17 23.11
N PRO A 8 -13.28 6.90 22.96
CA PRO A 8 -13.28 8.37 22.86
C PRO A 8 -12.66 9.08 24.07
N TRP A 9 -12.75 8.48 25.26
CA TRP A 9 -12.14 9.03 26.48
C TRP A 9 -10.61 8.88 26.46
N LEU A 10 -10.08 7.77 25.95
CA LEU A 10 -8.65 7.54 25.80
C LEU A 10 -8.04 8.48 24.76
N ALA A 11 -8.77 8.79 23.68
CA ALA A 11 -8.36 9.79 22.70
C ALA A 11 -8.20 11.19 23.33
N LYS A 12 -9.10 11.58 24.24
CA LYS A 12 -9.01 12.85 24.98
C LYS A 12 -7.79 12.87 25.92
N ILE A 13 -7.53 11.77 26.62
CA ILE A 13 -6.36 11.64 27.50
C ILE A 13 -5.06 11.67 26.69
N LEU A 14 -4.97 10.89 25.60
CA LEU A 14 -3.79 10.84 24.75
C LEU A 14 -3.48 12.18 24.10
N LYS A 15 -4.48 12.98 23.72
CA LYS A 15 -4.26 14.35 23.25
C LYS A 15 -3.56 15.25 24.27
N LEU A 16 -3.78 15.03 25.58
CA LEU A 16 -3.10 15.79 26.64
C LEU A 16 -1.61 15.43 26.74
N PHE A 17 -1.24 14.20 26.39
CA PHE A 17 0.14 13.70 26.43
C PHE A 17 0.83 13.67 25.06
N THR A 18 0.12 13.98 23.99
CA THR A 18 0.68 14.01 22.64
C THR A 18 1.64 15.20 22.52
N PRO A 19 2.93 14.98 22.21
CA PRO A 19 3.89 16.05 22.09
C PRO A 19 3.45 17.08 21.04
N LYS A 20 3.65 18.37 21.32
CA LYS A 20 3.34 19.46 20.38
C LYS A 20 4.03 19.27 19.01
N SER A 21 5.18 18.61 18.99
CA SER A 21 5.91 18.26 17.77
C SER A 21 5.09 17.41 16.79
N VAL A 22 4.20 16.53 17.27
CA VAL A 22 3.34 15.71 16.41
C VAL A 22 2.29 16.56 15.71
N PHE A 23 1.64 17.47 16.43
CA PHE A 23 0.68 18.41 15.85
C PHE A 23 1.35 19.36 14.86
N ASN A 24 2.56 19.84 15.19
CA ASN A 24 3.34 20.70 14.31
C ASN A 24 3.70 20.00 12.99
N LYS A 25 4.11 18.73 13.03
CA LYS A 25 4.41 17.93 11.83
C LYS A 25 3.19 17.75 10.92
N TRP A 26 2.00 17.56 11.50
CA TRP A 26 0.78 17.45 10.69
C TRP A 26 0.41 18.77 10.02
N ALA A 27 0.52 19.89 10.74
CA ALA A 27 0.30 21.22 10.19
C ALA A 27 1.32 21.56 9.09
N GLU A 28 2.58 21.22 9.31
CA GLU A 28 3.67 21.36 8.34
C GLU A 28 3.40 20.54 7.06
N HIS A 29 3.02 19.27 7.20
CA HIS A 29 2.65 18.43 6.04
C HIS A 29 1.51 19.05 5.24
N LYS A 30 0.46 19.56 5.94
CA LYS A 30 -0.65 20.26 5.28
C LYS A 30 -0.17 21.49 4.51
N GLU A 31 0.66 22.33 5.12
CA GLU A 31 1.16 23.54 4.47
C GLU A 31 2.03 23.21 3.25
N ILE A 32 2.95 22.26 3.36
CA ILE A 32 3.79 21.81 2.24
C ILE A 32 2.93 21.28 1.08
N SER A 33 1.89 20.48 1.36
CA SER A 33 0.96 20.01 0.34
C SER A 33 0.22 21.18 -0.33
N SER A 34 -0.31 22.13 0.45
CA SER A 34 -0.98 23.32 -0.06
C SER A 34 -0.05 24.19 -0.90
N GLU A 35 1.19 24.42 -0.47
CA GLU A 35 2.19 25.16 -1.23
C GLU A 35 2.51 24.50 -2.56
N LYS A 36 2.66 23.17 -2.60
CA LYS A 36 2.88 22.43 -3.86
C LYS A 36 1.71 22.61 -4.82
N VAL A 37 0.47 22.61 -4.32
CA VAL A 37 -0.72 22.87 -5.13
C VAL A 37 -0.75 24.31 -5.63
N ARG A 38 -0.44 25.31 -4.79
CA ARG A 38 -0.32 26.72 -5.23
C ARG A 38 0.73 26.88 -6.32
N LYS A 39 1.91 26.31 -6.12
CA LYS A 39 2.99 26.31 -7.11
C LYS A 39 2.55 25.65 -8.41
N ARG A 40 1.85 24.51 -8.35
CA ARG A 40 1.33 23.83 -9.53
C ARG A 40 0.28 24.66 -10.28
N LEU A 41 -0.62 25.33 -9.58
CA LEU A 41 -1.65 26.20 -10.19
C LEU A 41 -1.07 27.50 -10.78
N ALA A 42 0.06 27.97 -10.26
CA ALA A 42 0.77 29.14 -10.77
C ALA A 42 1.69 28.85 -11.98
N MET A 43 1.82 27.58 -12.39
CA MET A 43 2.60 27.21 -13.58
C MET A 43 1.87 27.65 -14.85
N ASP A 44 2.59 28.35 -15.73
CA ASP A 44 2.07 28.88 -17.00
C ASP A 44 2.27 27.93 -18.18
N TYR A 45 2.28 26.62 -17.93
CA TYR A 45 2.34 25.61 -18.98
C TYR A 45 1.44 24.42 -18.64
N ASP A 46 0.93 23.76 -19.69
CA ASP A 46 0.11 22.57 -19.53
C ASP A 46 0.97 21.40 -19.06
N ARG A 47 0.54 20.76 -17.96
CA ARG A 47 1.22 19.60 -17.40
C ARG A 47 0.15 18.55 -17.07
N PRO A 48 0.05 17.46 -17.85
CA PRO A 48 -0.91 16.42 -17.57
C PRO A 48 -0.54 15.71 -16.27
N ASP A 49 -1.32 15.93 -15.22
CA ASP A 49 -1.19 15.28 -13.93
C ASP A 49 -2.56 15.20 -13.21
N PHE A 50 -2.57 14.71 -11.97
CA PHE A 50 -3.80 14.60 -11.18
C PHE A 50 -4.45 15.96 -10.89
N VAL A 51 -3.65 17.02 -10.67
CA VAL A 51 -4.18 18.36 -10.40
C VAL A 51 -4.88 18.91 -11.63
N ASP A 52 -4.23 18.80 -12.79
CA ASP A 52 -4.80 19.19 -14.07
C ASP A 52 -6.12 18.44 -14.37
N SER A 53 -6.10 17.11 -14.17
CA SER A 53 -7.28 16.26 -14.37
C SER A 53 -8.44 16.63 -13.45
N MET A 54 -8.17 16.93 -12.18
CA MET A 54 -9.18 17.36 -11.21
C MET A 54 -9.80 18.70 -11.62
N VAL A 55 -8.97 19.69 -11.96
CA VAL A 55 -9.43 21.03 -12.36
C VAL A 55 -10.24 20.99 -13.66
N LYS A 56 -9.77 20.28 -14.70
CA LYS A 56 -10.45 20.19 -15.99
C LYS A 56 -11.80 19.46 -15.85
N LYS A 57 -11.85 18.32 -15.14
CA LYS A 57 -13.08 17.51 -15.01
C LYS A 57 -14.17 18.18 -14.19
N THR A 58 -13.83 18.86 -13.08
CA THR A 58 -14.86 19.58 -12.33
C THR A 58 -15.47 20.70 -13.17
N LYS A 59 -14.63 21.48 -13.85
CA LYS A 59 -15.11 22.56 -14.75
C LYS A 59 -16.05 22.01 -15.83
N SER A 60 -15.69 20.90 -16.47
CA SER A 60 -16.55 20.25 -17.49
C SER A 60 -17.87 19.72 -16.91
N ALA A 61 -17.94 19.41 -15.62
CA ALA A 61 -19.15 18.99 -14.93
C ALA A 61 -20.00 20.17 -14.39
N GLY A 62 -19.61 21.42 -14.67
CA GLY A 62 -20.30 22.62 -14.19
C GLY A 62 -20.07 22.92 -12.70
N ALA A 63 -19.01 22.36 -12.11
CA ALA A 63 -18.61 22.61 -10.73
C ALA A 63 -17.17 23.13 -10.67
N ASP A 64 -16.85 23.98 -9.70
CA ASP A 64 -15.46 24.36 -9.43
C ASP A 64 -14.96 23.58 -8.21
N ILE A 65 -13.81 22.91 -8.36
CA ILE A 65 -13.07 22.39 -7.21
C ILE A 65 -12.40 23.55 -6.50
N THR A 66 -12.67 23.71 -5.21
CA THR A 66 -12.04 24.75 -4.41
C THR A 66 -10.55 24.44 -4.21
N PHE A 67 -9.76 25.47 -3.91
CA PHE A 67 -8.35 25.27 -3.57
C PHE A 67 -8.18 24.31 -2.37
N ASP A 68 -9.04 24.43 -1.35
CA ASP A 68 -8.96 23.59 -0.15
C ASP A 68 -9.29 22.13 -0.44
N GLU A 69 -10.27 21.85 -1.30
CA GLU A 69 -10.58 20.50 -1.76
C GLU A 69 -9.42 19.91 -2.58
N LEU A 70 -8.84 20.70 -3.48
CA LEU A 70 -7.70 20.28 -4.28
C LEU A 70 -6.48 19.98 -3.40
N ALA A 71 -6.19 20.86 -2.44
CA ALA A 71 -5.11 20.68 -1.47
C ALA A 71 -5.34 19.45 -0.58
N SER A 72 -6.57 19.21 -0.12
CA SER A 72 -6.92 18.04 0.67
C SER A 72 -6.75 16.74 -0.12
N ASN A 73 -7.19 16.70 -1.40
CA ASN A 73 -6.98 15.55 -2.26
C ASN A 73 -5.50 15.30 -2.54
N ALA A 74 -4.72 16.34 -2.85
CA ALA A 74 -3.28 16.21 -3.06
C ALA A 74 -2.56 15.66 -1.82
N GLN A 75 -2.92 16.15 -0.63
CA GLN A 75 -2.39 15.65 0.64
C GLN A 75 -2.68 14.15 0.81
N LEU A 76 -3.92 13.73 0.54
CA LEU A 76 -4.33 12.33 0.66
C LEU A 76 -3.58 11.43 -0.33
N ILE A 77 -3.44 11.85 -1.59
CA ILE A 77 -2.73 11.08 -2.63
C ILE A 77 -1.27 10.89 -2.25
N VAL A 78 -0.58 11.95 -1.82
CA VAL A 78 0.83 11.87 -1.40
C VAL A 78 0.98 10.91 -0.23
N LEU A 79 0.19 11.09 0.83
CA LEU A 79 0.27 10.25 2.02
C LEU A 79 -0.01 8.76 1.72
N ALA A 80 -1.08 8.49 0.97
CA ALA A 80 -1.49 7.12 0.66
C ALA A 80 -0.51 6.43 -0.31
N GLY A 81 0.04 7.16 -1.29
CA GLY A 81 0.93 6.61 -2.30
C GLY A 81 2.38 6.42 -1.83
N SER A 82 2.87 7.26 -0.91
CA SER A 82 4.28 7.21 -0.51
C SER A 82 4.55 6.16 0.57
N GLU A 83 3.89 6.28 1.72
CA GLU A 83 4.27 5.52 2.92
C GLU A 83 3.98 4.02 2.76
N ILE A 84 2.84 3.68 2.14
CA ILE A 84 2.40 2.31 1.92
C ILE A 84 3.37 1.58 0.98
N THR A 85 3.69 2.23 -0.14
CA THR A 85 4.60 1.69 -1.17
C THR A 85 6.02 1.54 -0.62
N ALA A 86 6.55 2.56 0.08
CA ALA A 86 7.86 2.51 0.70
C ALA A 86 7.94 1.38 1.74
N THR A 87 6.95 1.29 2.63
CA THR A 87 6.88 0.23 3.65
C THR A 87 6.91 -1.17 3.04
N LEU A 88 6.11 -1.40 1.99
CA LEU A 88 6.11 -2.70 1.33
C LEU A 88 7.45 -2.99 0.65
N LEU A 89 8.02 -2.02 -0.06
CA LEU A 89 9.30 -2.19 -0.75
C LEU A 89 10.45 -2.47 0.22
N SER A 90 10.44 -1.84 1.39
CA SER A 90 11.38 -2.16 2.48
C SER A 90 11.22 -3.61 2.92
N ALA A 91 9.99 -4.07 3.19
CA ALA A 91 9.73 -5.46 3.58
C ALA A 91 10.11 -6.45 2.47
N ALA A 92 9.75 -6.18 1.21
CA ALA A 92 10.11 -7.00 0.07
C ALA A 92 11.63 -7.13 -0.08
N THR A 93 12.36 -6.02 0.06
CA THR A 93 13.84 -6.00 -0.01
C THR A 93 14.45 -6.81 1.14
N TYR A 94 13.90 -6.68 2.35
CA TYR A 94 14.32 -7.47 3.50
C TYR A 94 14.10 -8.97 3.27
N TYR A 95 12.91 -9.38 2.84
CA TYR A 95 12.61 -10.79 2.56
C TYR A 95 13.48 -11.36 1.42
N LEU A 96 13.72 -10.58 0.36
CA LEU A 96 14.62 -10.99 -0.71
C LEU A 96 16.05 -11.21 -0.20
N THR A 97 16.59 -10.27 0.56
CA THR A 97 17.98 -10.33 1.04
C THR A 97 18.22 -11.37 2.13
N THR A 98 17.16 -11.79 2.85
CA THR A 98 17.18 -12.91 3.79
C THR A 98 16.93 -14.28 3.13
N HIS A 99 16.51 -14.30 1.85
CA HIS A 99 16.26 -15.53 1.08
C HIS A 99 17.05 -15.50 -0.24
N PRO A 100 18.37 -15.80 -0.22
CA PRO A 100 19.24 -15.65 -1.39
C PRO A 100 18.73 -16.35 -2.65
N ASP A 101 18.17 -17.56 -2.52
CA ASP A 101 17.63 -18.31 -3.67
C ASP A 101 16.46 -17.58 -4.35
N ILE A 102 15.63 -16.88 -3.58
CA ILE A 102 14.50 -16.10 -4.09
C ILE A 102 15.00 -14.83 -4.76
N LEU A 103 15.99 -14.14 -4.16
CA LEU A 103 16.61 -12.96 -4.76
C LEU A 103 17.32 -13.31 -6.08
N THR A 104 18.02 -14.43 -6.15
CA THR A 104 18.65 -14.91 -7.40
C THR A 104 17.60 -15.11 -8.49
N LYS A 105 16.49 -15.81 -8.22
CA LYS A 105 15.40 -15.99 -9.18
C LYS A 105 14.82 -14.66 -9.67
N LEU A 106 14.61 -13.69 -8.77
CA LEU A 106 14.12 -12.35 -9.13
C LEU A 106 15.13 -11.62 -10.02
N ASN A 107 16.42 -11.63 -9.65
CA ASN A 107 17.48 -11.01 -10.42
C ASN A 107 17.59 -11.64 -11.82
N ASP A 108 17.52 -12.96 -11.91
CA ASP A 108 17.54 -13.69 -13.18
C ASP A 108 16.34 -13.33 -14.05
N GLU A 109 15.13 -13.26 -13.49
CA GLU A 109 13.93 -12.83 -14.21
C GLU A 109 14.12 -11.41 -14.79
N VAL A 110 14.58 -10.45 -13.97
CA VAL A 110 14.75 -9.07 -14.43
C VAL A 110 15.87 -8.95 -15.46
N ARG A 111 17.04 -9.52 -15.18
CA ARG A 111 18.25 -9.37 -16.03
C ARG A 111 18.16 -10.15 -17.35
N SER A 112 17.32 -11.19 -17.42
CA SER A 112 17.04 -11.89 -18.68
C SER A 112 15.90 -11.27 -19.49
N ALA A 113 15.00 -10.50 -18.85
CA ALA A 113 13.84 -9.92 -19.50
C ALA A 113 14.12 -8.63 -20.28
N PHE A 114 15.26 -7.98 -20.04
CA PHE A 114 15.64 -6.70 -20.64
C PHE A 114 17.08 -6.73 -21.14
N THR A 115 17.36 -5.96 -22.19
CA THR A 115 18.72 -5.84 -22.75
C THR A 115 19.43 -4.55 -22.33
N SER A 116 18.66 -3.56 -21.90
CA SER A 116 19.16 -2.27 -21.43
C SER A 116 18.24 -1.68 -20.36
N GLU A 117 18.80 -0.78 -19.55
CA GLU A 117 18.05 -0.14 -18.47
C GLU A 117 16.87 0.71 -19.00
N ASP A 118 17.01 1.31 -20.20
CA ASP A 118 15.99 2.15 -20.82
C ASP A 118 14.71 1.39 -21.19
N GLU A 119 14.78 0.06 -21.35
CA GLU A 119 13.61 -0.78 -21.59
C GLU A 119 12.77 -0.99 -20.31
N ILE A 120 13.28 -0.64 -19.13
CA ILE A 120 12.63 -0.89 -17.84
C ILE A 120 11.71 0.30 -17.50
N ASP A 121 10.44 0.20 -17.89
CA ASP A 121 9.41 1.22 -17.67
C ASP A 121 8.16 0.64 -16.96
N MET A 122 7.18 1.49 -16.65
CA MET A 122 5.96 1.09 -15.92
C MET A 122 5.09 0.04 -16.65
N ILE A 123 5.23 -0.10 -17.96
CA ILE A 123 4.48 -1.04 -18.79
C ILE A 123 5.27 -2.35 -18.91
N SER A 124 6.55 -2.24 -19.27
CA SER A 124 7.39 -3.39 -19.58
C SER A 124 7.61 -4.30 -18.37
N VAL A 125 7.69 -3.74 -17.15
CA VAL A 125 7.83 -4.53 -15.90
C VAL A 125 6.59 -5.35 -15.54
N GLN A 126 5.44 -5.11 -16.17
CA GLN A 126 4.23 -5.91 -15.90
C GLN A 126 4.37 -7.36 -16.41
N LYS A 127 5.33 -7.62 -17.31
CA LYS A 127 5.62 -8.95 -17.86
C LYS A 127 6.42 -9.87 -16.92
N LEU A 128 6.75 -9.42 -15.72
CA LEU A 128 7.60 -10.11 -14.73
C LEU A 128 6.73 -10.88 -13.71
N PRO A 129 6.33 -12.13 -13.97
CA PRO A 129 5.43 -12.89 -13.10
C PRO A 129 6.02 -13.23 -11.73
N TYR A 130 7.31 -13.56 -11.64
CA TYR A 130 7.98 -13.89 -10.38
C TYR A 130 8.10 -12.64 -9.50
N MET A 131 8.37 -11.47 -10.07
CA MET A 131 8.30 -10.20 -9.35
C MET A 131 6.92 -9.93 -8.76
N LEU A 132 5.85 -10.19 -9.51
CA LEU A 132 4.49 -10.09 -8.96
C LEU A 132 4.27 -11.08 -7.81
N ALA A 133 4.77 -12.31 -7.95
CA ALA A 133 4.69 -13.31 -6.89
C ALA A 133 5.43 -12.86 -5.61
N VAL A 134 6.63 -12.30 -5.74
CA VAL A 134 7.40 -11.71 -4.63
C VAL A 134 6.62 -10.58 -3.95
N LEU A 135 6.03 -9.67 -4.73
CA LEU A 135 5.23 -8.56 -4.19
C LEU A 135 3.97 -9.04 -3.47
N ASN A 136 3.26 -10.03 -4.02
CA ASN A 136 2.08 -10.61 -3.39
C ASN A 136 2.43 -11.33 -2.08
N GLU A 137 3.54 -12.07 -2.06
CA GLU A 137 4.01 -12.72 -0.83
C GLU A 137 4.48 -11.70 0.21
N SER A 138 5.11 -10.61 -0.22
CA SER A 138 5.49 -9.49 0.65
C SER A 138 4.26 -8.83 1.27
N LEU A 139 3.19 -8.62 0.49
CA LEU A 139 1.91 -8.08 0.99
C LEU A 139 1.23 -9.02 1.99
N ARG A 140 1.39 -10.34 1.80
CA ARG A 140 0.86 -11.35 2.71
C ARG A 140 1.62 -11.35 4.04
N MET A 141 2.95 -11.32 3.97
CA MET A 141 3.83 -11.45 5.14
C MET A 141 3.92 -10.16 5.96
N PHE A 142 3.97 -9.01 5.28
CA PHE A 142 4.09 -7.68 5.87
C PHE A 142 3.10 -6.70 5.20
N PRO A 143 1.79 -6.79 5.48
CA PRO A 143 0.82 -5.85 4.95
C PRO A 143 1.05 -4.46 5.57
N PRO A 144 1.33 -3.40 4.78
CA PRO A 144 1.51 -2.05 5.33
C PRO A 144 0.28 -1.54 6.10
N VAL A 145 -0.91 -1.99 5.67
CA VAL A 145 -2.17 -1.79 6.39
C VAL A 145 -2.50 -3.09 7.15
N VAL A 146 -1.99 -3.18 8.38
CA VAL A 146 -2.09 -4.34 9.28
C VAL A 146 -3.54 -4.70 9.62
N ASN A 147 -4.35 -3.69 9.88
CA ASN A 147 -5.79 -3.79 10.09
C ASN A 147 -6.49 -3.00 8.99
N GLY A 148 -7.46 -3.63 8.33
CA GLY A 148 -8.26 -3.04 7.27
C GLY A 148 -8.95 -1.77 7.73
N ILE A 149 -9.32 -0.94 6.76
CA ILE A 149 -9.99 0.34 7.04
C ILE A 149 -11.37 0.03 7.64
N PRO A 150 -11.71 0.58 8.83
CA PRO A 150 -12.96 0.27 9.51
C PRO A 150 -14.21 0.68 8.73
N ARG A 151 -15.33 0.03 9.04
CA ARG A 151 -16.68 0.37 8.60
C ARG A 151 -17.58 0.53 9.82
N LEU A 152 -18.49 1.49 9.76
CA LEU A 152 -19.54 1.68 10.77
C LEU A 152 -20.82 1.04 10.24
N ILE A 153 -21.43 0.15 11.03
CA ILE A 153 -22.73 -0.44 10.70
C ILE A 153 -23.78 0.67 10.73
N GLY A 154 -24.50 0.81 9.62
CA GLY A 154 -25.50 1.85 9.43
C GLY A 154 -26.81 1.61 10.18
N PRO A 155 -27.79 2.49 9.98
CA PRO A 155 -29.07 2.42 10.66
C PRO A 155 -29.79 1.08 10.50
N GLY A 156 -30.29 0.52 11.60
CA GLY A 156 -31.01 -0.77 11.63
C GLY A 156 -30.15 -2.02 11.80
N GLY A 157 -28.81 -1.90 11.82
CA GLY A 157 -27.90 -3.03 11.94
C GLY A 157 -27.72 -3.82 10.65
N ASP A 158 -26.91 -4.88 10.69
CA ASP A 158 -26.63 -5.75 9.54
C ASP A 158 -26.37 -7.20 9.99
N THR A 159 -26.37 -8.17 9.08
CA THR A 159 -26.06 -9.58 9.38
C THR A 159 -24.79 -10.02 8.67
N ILE A 160 -23.76 -10.37 9.43
CA ILE A 160 -22.45 -10.81 8.93
C ILE A 160 -22.24 -12.28 9.37
N ILE A 161 -22.06 -13.18 8.40
CA ILE A 161 -21.85 -14.63 8.64
C ILE A 161 -22.98 -15.21 9.52
N GLY A 162 -24.23 -14.80 9.24
CA GLY A 162 -25.42 -15.26 9.97
C GLY A 162 -25.59 -14.67 11.38
N GLN A 163 -24.73 -13.74 11.80
CA GLN A 163 -24.84 -13.06 13.09
C GLN A 163 -25.29 -11.61 12.91
N TYR A 164 -26.32 -11.21 13.66
CA TYR A 164 -26.78 -9.83 13.68
C TYR A 164 -25.77 -8.94 14.41
N ILE A 165 -25.37 -7.87 13.74
CA ILE A 165 -24.46 -6.84 14.23
C ILE A 165 -25.26 -5.54 14.37
N PRO A 166 -25.37 -4.98 15.60
CA PRO A 166 -26.14 -3.76 15.83
C PRO A 166 -25.59 -2.54 15.09
N GLU A 167 -26.48 -1.60 14.80
CA GLU A 167 -26.15 -0.23 14.37
C GLU A 167 -25.09 0.40 15.28
N GLY A 168 -24.18 1.19 14.69
CA GLY A 168 -23.13 1.88 15.43
C GLY A 168 -21.93 0.99 15.77
N THR A 169 -21.97 -0.31 15.46
CA THR A 169 -20.81 -1.19 15.61
C THR A 169 -19.74 -0.84 14.57
N THR A 170 -18.48 -0.73 14.99
CA THR A 170 -17.34 -0.60 14.07
C THR A 170 -16.74 -1.97 13.78
N VAL A 171 -16.66 -2.34 12.50
CA VAL A 171 -16.08 -3.61 12.04
C VAL A 171 -14.86 -3.35 11.14
N ASP A 172 -13.85 -4.21 11.24
CA ASP A 172 -12.70 -4.27 10.33
C ASP A 172 -12.18 -5.70 10.16
N ILE A 173 -11.32 -5.90 9.18
CA ILE A 173 -10.65 -7.18 8.91
C ILE A 173 -9.17 -7.02 9.26
N TRP A 174 -8.63 -7.92 10.08
CA TRP A 174 -7.24 -7.85 10.49
C TRP A 174 -6.38 -8.59 9.46
N HIS A 175 -5.90 -7.85 8.46
CA HIS A 175 -5.13 -8.40 7.34
C HIS A 175 -3.98 -9.30 7.81
N TRP A 176 -3.13 -8.82 8.71
CA TRP A 176 -1.99 -9.60 9.21
C TRP A 176 -2.41 -10.95 9.82
N ALA A 177 -3.47 -10.95 10.63
CA ALA A 177 -3.99 -12.18 11.24
C ALA A 177 -4.62 -13.12 10.21
N VAL A 178 -5.37 -12.59 9.24
CA VAL A 178 -5.99 -13.39 8.17
C VAL A 178 -4.92 -14.03 7.27
N TYR A 179 -3.86 -13.28 6.95
CA TYR A 179 -2.80 -13.68 6.02
C TYR A 179 -1.81 -14.69 6.59
N ARG A 180 -1.75 -14.78 7.93
CA ARG A 180 -0.93 -15.75 8.68
C ARG A 180 -1.75 -16.85 9.36
N ASN A 181 -3.05 -16.96 9.04
CA ASN A 181 -3.89 -18.01 9.61
C ASN A 181 -3.59 -19.36 8.93
N PRO A 182 -3.17 -20.41 9.67
CA PRO A 182 -2.88 -21.72 9.09
C PRO A 182 -4.11 -22.42 8.49
N HIS A 183 -5.33 -21.98 8.81
CA HIS A 183 -6.55 -22.46 8.15
C HIS A 183 -6.77 -21.82 6.76
N HIS A 184 -6.06 -20.74 6.45
CA HIS A 184 -6.15 -20.04 5.16
C HIS A 184 -4.91 -20.24 4.30
N PHE A 185 -3.72 -20.33 4.90
CA PHE A 185 -2.46 -20.42 4.18
C PHE A 185 -1.61 -21.54 4.77
N ALA A 186 -1.20 -22.50 3.94
CA ALA A 186 -0.17 -23.47 4.28
C ALA A 186 1.17 -22.75 4.44
N GLN A 187 2.02 -23.19 5.38
CA GLN A 187 3.29 -22.50 5.69
C GLN A 187 3.07 -20.98 5.89
N PRO A 188 2.19 -20.57 6.81
CA PRO A 188 1.70 -19.19 6.88
C PRO A 188 2.76 -18.18 7.31
N ASN A 189 3.88 -18.63 7.87
CA ASN A 189 4.97 -17.77 8.32
C ASN A 189 6.21 -17.85 7.41
N ASP A 190 6.16 -18.65 6.34
CA ASP A 190 7.29 -18.81 5.42
C ASP A 190 7.09 -17.88 4.22
N PHE A 191 8.16 -17.22 3.78
CA PHE A 191 8.13 -16.36 2.59
C PHE A 191 8.35 -17.22 1.33
N VAL A 192 7.25 -17.59 0.66
CA VAL A 192 7.29 -18.50 -0.50
C VAL A 192 6.54 -17.90 -1.70
N PRO A 193 7.21 -17.14 -2.59
CA PRO A 193 6.60 -16.56 -3.79
C PRO A 193 5.95 -17.60 -4.71
N GLU A 194 6.46 -18.83 -4.77
CA GLU A 194 5.90 -19.93 -5.58
C GLU A 194 4.43 -20.23 -5.26
N ARG A 195 3.94 -19.82 -4.09
CA ARG A 195 2.51 -19.82 -3.72
C ARG A 195 1.62 -19.18 -4.80
N TRP A 196 2.13 -18.18 -5.49
CA TRP A 196 1.41 -17.40 -6.50
C TRP A 196 1.64 -17.89 -7.94
N LEU A 197 2.40 -18.98 -8.13
CA LEU A 197 2.85 -19.48 -9.43
C LEU A 197 2.33 -20.89 -9.76
N GLY A 198 1.25 -21.33 -9.10
CA GLY A 198 0.59 -22.61 -9.38
C GLY A 198 1.29 -23.84 -8.78
N ASP A 199 2.08 -23.64 -7.73
CA ASP A 199 2.68 -24.75 -6.99
C ASP A 199 1.60 -25.56 -6.23
N PRO A 200 1.49 -26.88 -6.46
CA PRO A 200 0.46 -27.72 -5.85
C PRO A 200 0.45 -27.74 -4.32
N ARG A 201 1.58 -27.41 -3.67
CA ARG A 201 1.68 -27.29 -2.21
C ARG A 201 0.70 -26.25 -1.64
N PHE A 202 0.31 -25.27 -2.45
CA PHE A 202 -0.50 -24.12 -2.05
C PHE A 202 -1.83 -24.03 -2.80
N ASP A 203 -2.31 -25.11 -3.42
CA ASP A 203 -3.58 -25.12 -4.16
C ASP A 203 -4.80 -24.91 -3.24
N ASN A 204 -4.69 -25.37 -2.00
CA ASN A 204 -5.75 -25.24 -0.99
C ASN A 204 -5.69 -23.90 -0.22
N ASP A 205 -4.72 -23.03 -0.52
CA ASP A 205 -4.67 -21.73 0.12
C ASP A 205 -5.88 -20.88 -0.28
N ALA A 206 -6.44 -20.18 0.70
CA ALA A 206 -7.49 -19.20 0.51
C ALA A 206 -6.91 -17.90 -0.09
N LYS A 207 -6.27 -17.97 -1.27
CA LYS A 207 -5.60 -16.85 -1.96
C LYS A 207 -6.49 -15.62 -2.13
N ARG A 208 -7.81 -15.82 -2.28
CA ARG A 208 -8.82 -14.74 -2.31
C ARG A 208 -8.90 -13.90 -1.03
N ALA A 209 -8.41 -14.42 0.09
CA ALA A 209 -8.36 -13.71 1.36
C ALA A 209 -7.30 -12.60 1.36
N LEU A 210 -6.28 -12.69 0.50
CA LEU A 210 -5.29 -11.63 0.33
C LEU A 210 -5.94 -10.42 -0.37
N GLN A 211 -6.36 -9.42 0.42
CA GLN A 211 -7.02 -8.20 -0.05
C GLN A 211 -6.31 -6.93 0.47
N PRO A 212 -4.99 -6.76 0.22
CA PRO A 212 -4.22 -5.65 0.76
C PRO A 212 -4.70 -4.28 0.24
N PHE A 213 -5.34 -4.27 -0.92
CA PHE A 213 -5.95 -3.10 -1.53
C PHE A 213 -7.45 -2.97 -1.25
N SER A 214 -8.00 -3.72 -0.28
CA SER A 214 -9.44 -3.82 -0.01
C SER A 214 -10.24 -4.33 -1.22
N THR A 215 -11.55 -4.45 -1.08
CA THR A 215 -12.46 -4.88 -2.15
C THR A 215 -13.80 -4.15 -2.05
N GLY A 216 -14.59 -4.19 -3.13
CA GLY A 216 -15.89 -3.55 -3.24
C GLY A 216 -15.82 -2.03 -3.51
N PRO A 217 -16.87 -1.26 -3.19
CA PRO A 217 -16.97 0.17 -3.53
C PRO A 217 -15.92 1.09 -2.89
N ARG A 218 -15.10 0.54 -1.98
CA ARG A 218 -14.03 1.23 -1.26
C ARG A 218 -12.72 0.46 -1.42
N ASP A 219 -12.51 -0.20 -2.57
CA ASP A 219 -11.20 -0.71 -2.94
C ASP A 219 -10.23 0.44 -3.24
N CYS A 220 -8.94 0.14 -3.25
CA CYS A 220 -7.90 1.15 -3.42
C CYS A 220 -7.89 1.69 -4.85
N ILE A 221 -8.19 2.98 -5.00
CA ILE A 221 -8.12 3.69 -6.29
C ILE A 221 -6.70 3.69 -6.88
N GLY A 222 -5.67 3.63 -6.03
CA GLY A 222 -4.26 3.66 -6.42
C GLY A 222 -3.65 2.29 -6.74
N LYS A 223 -4.40 1.18 -6.66
CA LYS A 223 -3.84 -0.18 -6.74
C LYS A 223 -3.00 -0.42 -7.99
N ASN A 224 -3.43 0.07 -9.15
CA ASN A 224 -2.72 -0.11 -10.41
C ASN A 224 -1.41 0.69 -10.44
N LEU A 225 -1.45 1.94 -9.96
CA LEU A 225 -0.25 2.78 -9.88
C LEU A 225 0.77 2.20 -8.90
N ALA A 226 0.32 1.80 -7.70
CA ALA A 226 1.18 1.16 -6.71
C ALA A 226 1.85 -0.09 -7.31
N HIS A 227 1.10 -0.95 -8.00
CA HIS A 227 1.65 -2.13 -8.64
C HIS A 227 2.67 -1.83 -9.75
N ALA A 228 2.51 -0.74 -10.50
CA ALA A 228 3.47 -0.29 -11.49
C ALA A 228 4.74 0.28 -10.83
N GLU A 229 4.57 1.16 -9.84
CA GLU A 229 5.67 1.78 -9.09
C GLU A 229 6.53 0.75 -8.35
N MET A 230 5.90 -0.16 -7.60
CA MET A 230 6.61 -1.20 -6.84
C MET A 230 7.43 -2.10 -7.75
N ARG A 231 6.86 -2.52 -8.89
CA ARG A 231 7.59 -3.33 -9.88
C ARG A 231 8.73 -2.55 -10.51
N LEU A 232 8.49 -1.31 -10.93
CA LEU A 232 9.50 -0.48 -11.55
C LEU A 232 10.70 -0.26 -10.62
N ILE A 233 10.44 0.08 -9.36
CA ILE A 233 11.48 0.32 -8.36
C ILE A 233 12.27 -0.97 -8.10
N LEU A 234 11.61 -2.10 -7.84
CA LEU A 234 12.32 -3.38 -7.62
C LEU A 234 13.09 -3.84 -8.87
N ALA A 235 12.54 -3.68 -10.07
CA ALA A 235 13.23 -4.03 -11.31
C ALA A 235 14.51 -3.21 -11.50
N ARG A 236 14.44 -1.89 -11.31
CA ARG A 236 15.61 -1.01 -11.41
C ARG A 236 16.65 -1.32 -10.34
N LEU A 237 16.22 -1.69 -9.13
CA LEU A 237 17.10 -2.13 -8.06
C LEU A 237 17.82 -3.44 -8.41
N ALA A 238 17.08 -4.47 -8.85
CA ALA A 238 17.63 -5.77 -9.25
C ALA A 238 18.55 -5.68 -10.50
N TRP A 239 18.22 -4.79 -11.43
CA TRP A 239 19.03 -4.54 -12.63
C TRP A 239 20.38 -3.91 -12.28
N ASN A 240 20.38 -2.85 -11.47
CA ASN A 240 21.56 -2.02 -11.24
C ASN A 240 22.45 -2.50 -10.08
N PHE A 241 21.92 -3.31 -9.15
CA PHE A 241 22.62 -3.65 -7.91
C PHE A 241 22.53 -5.14 -7.56
N ASP A 242 23.59 -5.65 -6.94
CA ASP A 242 23.59 -6.92 -6.21
C ASP A 242 23.36 -6.62 -4.71
N ILE A 243 22.10 -6.59 -4.30
CA ILE A 243 21.71 -6.17 -2.95
C ILE A 243 22.03 -7.26 -1.93
N ARG A 244 22.53 -6.86 -0.77
CA ARG A 244 22.79 -7.74 0.38
C ARG A 244 22.28 -7.09 1.66
N LEU A 245 21.88 -7.91 2.63
CA LEU A 245 21.50 -7.43 3.94
C LEU A 245 22.75 -6.94 4.69
N ALA A 246 22.63 -5.80 5.38
CA ALA A 246 23.67 -5.34 6.28
C ALA A 246 23.67 -6.18 7.57
N GLU A 247 24.84 -6.36 8.19
CA GLU A 247 25.01 -7.21 9.38
C GLU A 247 24.17 -6.76 10.58
N ASP A 248 23.83 -5.48 10.67
CA ASP A 248 23.00 -4.88 11.72
C ASP A 248 21.50 -4.88 11.39
N SER A 249 21.13 -5.41 10.23
CA SER A 249 19.75 -5.42 9.72
C SER A 249 19.09 -6.80 9.78
N PHE A 250 19.76 -7.81 10.35
CA PHE A 250 19.12 -9.09 10.68
C PHE A 250 18.04 -8.88 11.76
N ASP A 251 17.01 -9.74 11.74
CA ASP A 251 15.90 -9.73 12.70
C ASP A 251 15.07 -8.43 12.70
N TRP A 252 14.93 -7.77 11.55
CA TRP A 252 14.15 -6.52 11.40
C TRP A 252 12.67 -6.67 11.83
N GLU A 253 12.15 -7.89 11.84
CA GLU A 253 10.77 -8.20 12.24
C GLU A 253 10.56 -8.38 13.76
N LEU A 254 11.63 -8.37 14.58
CA LEU A 254 11.56 -8.55 16.04
C LEU A 254 11.43 -7.23 16.82
#